data_AF-A0A3L9YG75-F1
#
_entry.id   AF-A0A3L9YG75-F1
#
_cell.length_a   1.000
_cell.length_b   1.000
_cell.length_c   1.000
_cell.angle_alpha   90.00
_cell.angle_beta   90.00
_cell.angle_gamma   90.00
#
_symmetry.space_group_name_H-M   'P 1'
#
loop_
_entity.id
_entity.type
_entity.pdbx_description
1 polymer ?
#
loop_
_entity_poly.entity_id
_entity_poly.type
_entity_poly.pdbx_seq_one_letter_code
_entity_poly.pdbx_strand_id
1 'polypeptide(L)'
;MGFSQLGPLNAEGDAMSRKSLEKYSGQRNKEKRELFGPYQLRVIEDLYKRRFFEHFGNRCFKCGMLEKARQEIGAPPNLCMDHHLPMALGGHLAPGNLVSLCRKCNGLKLDRDPADFYTQEELERLQPLLDSQKRLFAFSFDWDQWTHDRETYLLAVGVDQDVVHAALHDEDFVGYVGKEEKQIGITITIDDALLQQILDNRPQ
;
A
#
# COMPACT_ATOMS: atom_id res chain seq x y z
N MET A 1 -33.01 54.85 -28.62
CA MET A 1 -31.67 54.24 -28.85
C MET A 1 -30.94 54.28 -27.50
N GLY A 2 -30.89 53.28 -26.62
CA GLY A 2 -31.22 51.87 -26.73
C GLY A 2 -29.97 51.00 -26.76
N PHE A 3 -29.12 50.99 -25.71
CA PHE A 3 -28.24 49.86 -25.40
C PHE A 3 -27.99 49.76 -23.90
N SER A 4 -28.50 48.66 -23.33
CA SER A 4 -28.38 48.25 -21.93
C SER A 4 -27.03 47.58 -21.71
N GLN A 5 -26.33 47.93 -20.62
CA GLN A 5 -25.12 47.25 -20.17
C GLN A 5 -25.49 45.92 -19.50
N LEU A 6 -25.07 44.81 -20.10
CA LEU A 6 -24.99 43.51 -19.43
C LEU A 6 -23.52 43.15 -19.29
N GLY A 7 -22.98 43.29 -18.08
CA GLY A 7 -21.68 42.74 -17.71
C GLY A 7 -21.79 41.21 -17.54
N PRO A 8 -20.72 40.45 -17.81
CA PRO A 8 -20.71 39.01 -17.61
C PRO A 8 -20.72 38.66 -16.12
N LEU A 9 -21.59 37.71 -15.76
CA LEU A 9 -21.64 37.05 -14.46
C LEU A 9 -20.42 36.12 -14.33
N ASN A 10 -19.46 36.49 -13.50
CA ASN A 10 -18.43 35.56 -13.02
C ASN A 10 -19.07 34.57 -12.04
N ALA A 11 -19.42 33.39 -12.54
CA ALA A 11 -19.78 32.24 -11.72
C ALA A 11 -18.53 31.36 -11.50
N GLU A 12 -17.54 31.87 -10.77
CA GLU A 12 -16.46 31.04 -10.23
C GLU A 12 -16.95 30.45 -8.90
N GLY A 13 -17.80 29.44 -9.02
CA GLY A 13 -18.16 28.56 -7.91
C GLY A 13 -16.94 27.71 -7.56
N ASP A 14 -16.37 28.00 -6.39
CA ASP A 14 -15.32 27.21 -5.73
C ASP A 14 -15.73 25.74 -5.73
N ALA A 15 -15.13 24.96 -6.64
CA ALA A 15 -15.46 23.57 -6.84
C ALA A 15 -14.94 22.77 -5.64
N MET A 16 -15.75 22.70 -4.58
CA MET A 16 -15.48 21.86 -3.42
C MET A 16 -15.09 20.46 -3.95
N SER A 17 -13.84 20.08 -3.73
CA SER A 17 -13.28 18.79 -4.14
C SER A 17 -14.19 17.69 -3.62
N ARG A 18 -15.04 17.13 -4.49
CA ARG A 18 -15.96 16.04 -4.14
C ARG A 18 -15.12 14.84 -3.70
N LYS A 19 -15.38 14.37 -2.49
CA LYS A 19 -14.76 13.15 -1.94
C LYS A 19 -15.75 11.99 -2.10
N SER A 20 -15.22 10.82 -2.40
CA SER A 20 -16.00 9.57 -2.37
C SER A 20 -16.59 9.36 -0.97
N LEU A 21 -17.85 8.95 -0.91
CA LEU A 21 -18.57 8.68 0.33
C LEU A 21 -18.10 7.36 0.96
N GLU A 22 -17.76 7.42 2.24
CA GLU A 22 -17.54 6.22 3.07
C GLU A 22 -18.88 5.76 3.66
N LYS A 23 -19.09 4.45 3.82
CA LYS A 23 -20.28 3.92 4.48
C LYS A 23 -20.29 4.20 5.98
N TYR A 24 -19.12 4.25 6.59
CA TYR A 24 -18.92 4.59 7.99
C TYR A 24 -17.58 5.32 8.16
N SER A 25 -17.49 6.15 9.20
CA SER A 25 -16.29 6.93 9.48
C SER A 25 -15.05 6.06 9.63
N GLY A 26 -14.02 6.32 8.82
CA GLY A 26 -12.73 5.65 8.91
C GLY A 26 -12.66 4.32 8.17
N GLN A 27 -13.69 3.96 7.39
CA GLN A 27 -13.70 2.75 6.57
C GLN A 27 -12.44 2.65 5.71
N ARG A 28 -12.07 3.73 5.02
CA ARG A 28 -10.91 3.74 4.12
C ARG A 28 -9.59 3.46 4.83
N ASN A 29 -9.42 4.01 6.03
CA ASN A 29 -8.21 3.79 6.82
C ASN A 29 -8.17 2.36 7.36
N LYS A 30 -9.33 1.80 7.73
CA LYS A 30 -9.42 0.39 8.13
C LYS A 30 -9.06 -0.54 6.97
N GLU A 31 -9.69 -0.37 5.81
CA GLU A 31 -9.44 -1.25 4.65
C GLU A 31 -8.01 -1.11 4.12
N LYS A 32 -7.40 0.09 4.19
CA LYS A 32 -5.95 0.24 3.92
C LYS A 32 -5.08 -0.59 4.85
N ARG A 33 -5.38 -0.61 6.16
CA ARG A 33 -4.64 -1.45 7.11
C ARG A 33 -4.86 -2.93 6.84
N GLU A 34 -6.05 -3.33 6.42
CA GLU A 34 -6.35 -4.73 6.07
C GLU A 34 -5.61 -5.15 4.79
N LEU A 35 -5.58 -4.30 3.76
CA LEU A 35 -4.89 -4.58 2.50
C LEU A 35 -3.37 -4.68 2.66
N PHE A 36 -2.77 -3.76 3.43
CA PHE A 36 -1.31 -3.66 3.54
C PHE A 36 -0.72 -4.28 4.81
N GLY A 37 -1.55 -4.59 5.80
CA GLY A 37 -1.14 -5.22 7.05
C GLY A 37 -0.32 -6.51 6.88
N PRO A 38 -0.64 -7.41 5.94
CA PRO A 38 0.12 -8.64 5.73
C PRO A 38 1.60 -8.43 5.39
N TYR A 39 2.00 -7.26 4.85
CA TYR A 39 3.38 -7.02 4.41
C TYR A 39 4.36 -6.77 5.56
N GLN A 40 3.88 -6.35 6.74
CA GLN A 40 4.62 -6.04 7.97
C GLN A 40 5.66 -4.90 7.85
N LEU A 41 6.46 -4.90 6.79
CA LEU A 41 7.55 -3.97 6.53
C LEU A 41 7.21 -3.05 5.36
N ARG A 42 7.55 -1.77 5.51
CA ARG A 42 7.27 -0.75 4.49
C ARG A 42 7.94 -1.05 3.15
N VAL A 43 9.15 -1.60 3.16
CA VAL A 43 9.89 -1.97 1.95
C VAL A 43 9.17 -3.04 1.12
N ILE A 44 8.51 -4.00 1.80
CA ILE A 44 7.71 -5.04 1.14
C ILE A 44 6.38 -4.46 0.67
N GLU A 45 5.72 -3.63 1.49
CA GLU A 45 4.50 -2.92 1.09
C GLU A 45 4.70 -2.12 -0.20
N ASP A 46 5.80 -1.36 -0.29
CA ASP A 46 6.12 -0.54 -1.46
C ASP A 46 6.48 -1.38 -2.70
N LEU A 47 7.14 -2.53 -2.53
CA LEU A 47 7.34 -3.52 -3.60
C LEU A 47 6.00 -3.99 -4.19
N TYR A 48 5.05 -4.39 -3.35
CA TYR A 48 3.75 -4.90 -3.83
C TYR A 48 2.86 -3.80 -4.41
N LYS A 49 2.93 -2.56 -3.89
CA LYS A 49 2.31 -1.40 -4.55
C LYS A 49 2.88 -1.16 -5.94
N ARG A 50 4.21 -1.27 -6.10
CA ARG A 50 4.86 -1.15 -7.41
C ARG A 50 4.38 -2.22 -8.39
N ARG A 51 4.37 -3.48 -7.95
CA ARG A 51 3.86 -4.61 -8.75
C ARG A 51 2.39 -4.43 -9.14
N PHE A 52 1.58 -3.80 -8.29
CA PHE A 52 0.21 -3.41 -8.66
C PHE A 52 0.19 -2.41 -9.82
N PHE A 53 0.99 -1.35 -9.81
CA PHE A 53 1.01 -0.42 -10.93
C PHE A 53 1.60 -1.03 -12.20
N GLU A 54 2.62 -1.88 -12.08
CA GLU A 54 3.19 -2.67 -13.18
C GLU A 54 2.18 -3.63 -13.81
N HIS A 55 1.30 -4.22 -13.00
CA HIS A 55 0.19 -5.06 -13.47
C HIS A 55 -0.78 -4.31 -14.38
N PHE A 56 -0.89 -2.98 -14.21
CA PHE A 56 -1.62 -2.10 -15.11
C PHE A 56 -0.72 -1.44 -16.18
N GLY A 57 0.52 -1.90 -16.35
CA GLY A 57 1.49 -1.35 -17.30
C GLY A 57 1.97 0.06 -16.95
N ASN A 58 2.00 0.39 -15.65
CA ASN A 58 2.36 1.71 -15.12
C ASN A 58 1.58 2.85 -15.77
N ARG A 59 0.29 2.63 -16.04
CA ARG A 59 -0.61 3.62 -16.61
C ARG A 59 -1.98 3.62 -15.97
N CYS A 60 -2.69 4.73 -16.16
CA CYS A 60 -4.11 4.82 -15.91
C CYS A 60 -4.85 3.89 -16.86
N PHE A 61 -5.69 3.02 -16.32
CA PHE A 61 -6.48 2.08 -17.10
C PHE A 61 -7.44 2.79 -18.09
N LYS A 62 -8.02 3.93 -17.67
CA LYS A 62 -9.02 4.67 -18.44
C LYS A 62 -8.42 5.48 -19.60
N CYS A 63 -7.40 6.31 -19.32
CA CYS A 63 -6.89 7.28 -20.31
C CYS A 63 -5.47 6.97 -20.80
N GLY A 64 -4.82 5.93 -20.27
CA GLY A 64 -3.46 5.54 -20.65
C GLY A 64 -2.35 6.44 -20.14
N MET A 65 -2.65 7.49 -19.35
CA MET A 65 -1.65 8.36 -18.72
C MET A 65 -0.61 7.53 -17.97
N LEU A 66 0.67 7.73 -18.28
CA LEU A 66 1.78 7.03 -17.64
C LEU A 66 2.09 7.59 -16.25
N GLU A 67 2.60 6.72 -15.39
CA GLU A 67 3.30 7.16 -14.18
C GLU A 67 4.58 7.92 -14.53
N LYS A 68 5.03 8.78 -13.63
CA LYS A 68 6.31 9.47 -13.75
C LYS A 68 7.45 8.46 -13.68
N ALA A 69 8.46 8.64 -14.54
CA ALA A 69 9.69 7.85 -14.47
C ALA A 69 10.47 8.10 -13.16
N ARG A 70 10.31 9.28 -12.57
CA ARG A 70 10.89 9.66 -11.27
C ARG A 70 9.88 10.46 -10.47
N GLN A 71 9.74 10.13 -9.19
CA GLN A 71 8.90 10.90 -8.29
C GLN A 71 9.68 12.11 -7.78
N GLU A 72 9.16 13.31 -8.05
CA GLU A 72 9.71 14.55 -7.51
C GLU A 72 9.29 14.72 -6.04
N ILE A 73 10.19 15.28 -5.23
CA ILE A 73 9.91 15.60 -3.83
C ILE A 73 8.77 16.62 -3.77
N GLY A 74 7.76 16.35 -2.94
CA GLY A 74 6.59 17.22 -2.76
C GLY A 74 5.54 17.13 -3.87
N ALA A 75 5.83 16.46 -4.98
CA ALA A 75 4.82 16.16 -5.99
C ALA A 75 4.19 14.80 -5.67
N PRO A 76 2.86 14.63 -5.81
CA PRO A 76 2.24 13.34 -5.55
C PRO A 76 2.16 12.50 -6.86
N PRO A 77 2.11 11.15 -6.82
CA PRO A 77 2.20 10.28 -8.02
C PRO A 77 1.12 10.51 -9.06
N ASN A 78 1.34 10.28 -10.35
CA ASN A 78 0.26 10.49 -11.33
C ASN A 78 -0.90 9.51 -11.11
N LEU A 79 -0.57 8.27 -10.73
CA LEU A 79 -1.50 7.18 -10.55
C LEU A 79 -1.91 7.01 -9.09
N CYS A 80 -3.12 6.50 -8.93
CA CYS A 80 -3.74 6.16 -7.67
C CYS A 80 -4.26 4.72 -7.78
N MET A 81 -4.13 3.97 -6.69
CA MET A 81 -4.91 2.76 -6.48
C MET A 81 -6.31 3.18 -6.01
N ASP A 82 -7.34 2.87 -6.80
CA ASP A 82 -8.74 3.19 -6.49
C ASP A 82 -9.62 1.94 -6.52
N HIS A 83 -10.84 2.08 -6.02
CA HIS A 83 -11.85 1.04 -6.06
C HIS A 83 -12.48 0.97 -7.45
N HIS A 84 -12.61 -0.22 -8.03
CA HIS A 84 -13.38 -0.43 -9.24
C HIS A 84 -14.87 -0.20 -8.95
N LEU A 85 -15.49 -1.03 -8.10
CA LEU A 85 -16.77 -0.75 -7.46
C LEU A 85 -16.53 0.20 -6.27
N PRO A 86 -17.12 1.40 -6.24
CA PRO A 86 -16.87 2.37 -5.18
C PRO A 86 -17.44 1.94 -3.82
N MET A 87 -16.89 2.51 -2.75
CA MET A 87 -17.29 2.23 -1.37
C MET A 87 -18.76 2.54 -1.11
N ALA A 88 -19.28 3.62 -1.69
CA ALA A 88 -20.70 4.00 -1.64
C ALA A 88 -21.64 2.87 -2.15
N LEU A 89 -21.18 2.08 -3.13
CA LEU A 89 -21.90 0.94 -3.71
C LEU A 89 -21.51 -0.40 -3.07
N GLY A 90 -20.69 -0.38 -2.02
CA GLY A 90 -20.27 -1.58 -1.30
C GLY A 90 -19.04 -2.28 -1.81
N GLY A 91 -18.26 -1.65 -2.69
CA GLY A 91 -16.92 -2.13 -2.97
C GLY A 91 -15.97 -1.89 -1.80
N HIS A 92 -14.96 -2.74 -1.71
CA HIS A 92 -13.92 -2.71 -0.68
C HIS A 92 -12.55 -2.49 -1.29
N LEU A 93 -11.62 -1.91 -0.55
CA LEU A 93 -10.20 -1.82 -0.94
C LEU A 93 -9.52 -3.19 -0.80
N ALA A 94 -9.89 -4.12 -1.68
CA ALA A 94 -9.46 -5.52 -1.62
C ALA A 94 -9.11 -6.06 -3.02
N PRO A 95 -8.24 -7.09 -3.12
CA PRO A 95 -7.90 -7.72 -4.39
C PRO A 95 -9.15 -8.17 -5.17
N GLY A 96 -9.19 -7.83 -6.46
CA GLY A 96 -10.36 -8.03 -7.32
C GLY A 96 -11.22 -6.77 -7.46
N ASN A 97 -10.95 -5.73 -6.68
CA ASN A 97 -11.66 -4.45 -6.75
C ASN A 97 -10.71 -3.25 -6.84
N LEU A 98 -9.42 -3.45 -7.12
CA LEU A 98 -8.45 -2.35 -7.22
C LEU A 98 -8.22 -1.98 -8.69
N VAL A 99 -8.14 -0.69 -9.01
CA VAL A 99 -7.84 -0.21 -10.37
C VAL A 99 -6.82 0.92 -10.31
N SER A 100 -5.90 0.93 -11.28
CA SER A 100 -4.93 2.02 -11.46
C SER A 100 -5.58 3.16 -12.27
N LEU A 101 -5.80 4.31 -11.65
CA LEU A 101 -6.34 5.50 -12.31
C LEU A 101 -5.46 6.72 -12.06
N CYS A 102 -5.34 7.62 -13.03
CA CYS A 102 -4.75 8.92 -12.75
C CYS A 102 -5.71 9.77 -11.90
N ARG A 103 -5.20 10.77 -11.21
CA ARG A 103 -6.02 11.67 -10.37
C ARG A 103 -7.24 12.24 -11.10
N LYS A 104 -7.08 12.64 -12.36
CA LYS A 104 -8.17 13.20 -13.18
C LYS A 104 -9.28 12.18 -13.40
N CYS A 105 -8.93 10.98 -13.88
CA CYS A 105 -9.92 9.91 -14.11
C CYS A 105 -10.55 9.44 -12.80
N ASN A 106 -9.77 9.34 -11.73
CA ASN A 106 -10.25 9.02 -10.39
C ASN A 106 -11.31 10.03 -9.89
N GLY A 107 -11.03 11.34 -10.06
CA GLY A 107 -11.95 12.41 -9.70
C GLY A 107 -13.17 12.53 -10.62
N LEU A 108 -13.12 11.97 -11.84
CA LEU A 108 -14.30 11.85 -12.72
C LEU A 108 -15.13 10.60 -12.39
N LYS A 109 -14.49 9.54 -11.89
CA LYS A 109 -15.14 8.30 -11.48
C LYS A 109 -15.92 8.50 -10.19
N LEU A 110 -15.29 9.01 -9.13
CA LEU A 110 -15.89 9.15 -7.78
C LEU A 110 -16.69 7.89 -7.40
N ASP A 111 -17.95 8.07 -7.04
CA ASP A 111 -18.88 7.03 -6.61
C ASP A 111 -19.76 6.48 -7.75
N ARG A 112 -19.40 6.75 -9.02
CA ARG A 112 -20.14 6.20 -10.18
C ARG A 112 -19.99 4.69 -10.25
N ASP A 113 -21.06 4.05 -10.71
CA ASP A 113 -21.04 2.63 -11.05
C ASP A 113 -20.00 2.37 -12.17
N PRO A 114 -19.26 1.24 -12.13
CA PRO A 114 -18.37 0.85 -13.22
C PRO A 114 -19.00 0.93 -14.62
N ALA A 115 -20.26 0.51 -14.78
CA ALA A 115 -20.96 0.51 -16.06
C ALA A 115 -21.26 1.93 -16.57
N ASP A 116 -21.31 2.93 -15.68
CA ASP A 116 -21.47 4.33 -16.07
C ASP A 116 -20.12 4.95 -16.48
N PHE A 117 -19.02 4.51 -15.88
CA PHE A 117 -17.70 5.12 -16.07
C PHE A 117 -16.88 4.48 -17.19
N TYR A 118 -17.01 3.17 -17.36
CA TYR A 118 -16.32 2.38 -18.39
C TYR A 118 -17.30 2.00 -19.51
N THR A 119 -16.78 1.94 -20.72
CA THR A 119 -17.46 1.24 -21.83
C THR A 119 -17.42 -0.26 -21.58
N GLN A 120 -18.30 -0.99 -22.26
CA GLN A 120 -18.32 -2.45 -22.19
C GLN A 120 -16.97 -3.07 -22.58
N GLU A 121 -16.34 -2.57 -23.66
CA GLU A 121 -15.00 -3.02 -24.08
C GLU A 121 -13.94 -2.77 -22.99
N GLU A 122 -13.98 -1.62 -22.32
CA GLU A 122 -13.07 -1.33 -21.20
C GLU A 122 -13.32 -2.27 -20.02
N LEU A 123 -14.57 -2.61 -19.70
CA LEU A 123 -14.88 -3.57 -18.63
C LEU A 123 -14.32 -4.96 -18.96
N GLU A 124 -14.49 -5.42 -20.19
CA GLU A 124 -13.97 -6.70 -20.67
C GLU A 124 -12.43 -6.76 -20.60
N ARG A 125 -11.75 -5.67 -20.97
CA ARG A 125 -10.28 -5.56 -20.81
C ARG A 125 -9.84 -5.46 -19.35
N LEU A 126 -10.68 -4.90 -18.47
CA LEU A 126 -10.36 -4.70 -17.06
C LEU A 126 -10.49 -6.01 -16.27
N GLN A 127 -11.48 -6.83 -16.58
CA GLN A 127 -11.82 -8.04 -15.85
C GLN A 127 -10.61 -8.98 -15.59
N PRO A 128 -9.79 -9.36 -16.59
CA PRO A 128 -8.63 -10.22 -16.33
C PRO A 128 -7.61 -9.58 -15.39
N LEU A 129 -7.49 -8.25 -15.38
CA LEU A 129 -6.60 -7.53 -14.46
C LEU A 129 -7.14 -7.52 -13.03
N LEU A 130 -8.46 -7.55 -12.84
CA LEU A 130 -9.09 -7.68 -11.53
C LEU A 130 -8.93 -9.11 -11.00
N ASP A 131 -9.23 -10.11 -11.82
CA ASP A 131 -9.23 -11.52 -11.43
C ASP A 131 -7.86 -12.00 -10.94
N SER A 132 -6.78 -11.51 -11.56
CA SER A 132 -5.41 -11.91 -11.20
C SER A 132 -4.90 -11.26 -9.90
N GLN A 133 -5.61 -10.28 -9.33
CA GLN A 133 -5.13 -9.56 -8.14
C GLN A 133 -5.01 -10.46 -6.92
N LYS A 134 -5.88 -11.47 -6.78
CA LYS A 134 -5.77 -12.43 -5.68
C LYS A 134 -4.38 -13.06 -5.62
N ARG A 135 -3.82 -13.42 -6.79
CA ARG A 135 -2.46 -13.96 -6.90
C ARG A 135 -1.40 -12.89 -6.64
N LEU A 136 -1.61 -11.68 -7.18
CA LEU A 136 -0.69 -10.56 -7.00
C LEU A 136 -0.50 -10.19 -5.51
N PHE A 137 -1.57 -10.24 -4.73
CA PHE A 137 -1.58 -9.90 -3.30
C PHE A 137 -1.49 -11.15 -2.39
N ALA A 138 -1.24 -12.35 -2.94
CA ALA A 138 -1.04 -13.56 -2.17
C ALA A 138 0.35 -13.57 -1.52
N PHE A 139 0.50 -12.79 -0.46
CA PHE A 139 1.72 -12.70 0.35
C PHE A 139 1.42 -13.07 1.80
N SER A 140 2.34 -13.79 2.42
CA SER A 140 2.38 -14.00 3.86
C SER A 140 3.80 -13.72 4.34
N PHE A 141 3.91 -12.94 5.42
CA PHE A 141 5.19 -12.68 6.05
C PHE A 141 5.68 -13.94 6.77
N ASP A 142 6.97 -14.24 6.67
CA ASP A 142 7.61 -15.39 7.30
C ASP A 142 8.58 -14.88 8.37
N TRP A 143 8.13 -14.95 9.62
CA TRP A 143 8.88 -14.46 10.77
C TRP A 143 10.12 -15.30 11.07
N ASP A 144 10.09 -16.60 10.76
CA ASP A 144 11.21 -17.50 11.02
C ASP A 144 12.36 -17.17 10.07
N GLN A 145 12.07 -17.04 8.77
CA GLN A 145 13.09 -16.60 7.80
C GLN A 145 13.57 -15.18 8.06
N TRP A 146 12.67 -14.25 8.40
CA TRP A 146 13.03 -12.88 8.73
C TRP A 146 14.01 -12.79 9.91
N THR A 147 13.76 -13.57 10.97
CA THR A 147 14.62 -13.57 12.17
C THR A 147 15.95 -14.28 11.93
N HIS A 148 16.00 -15.24 11.01
CA HIS A 148 17.22 -15.98 10.71
C HIS A 148 18.20 -15.18 9.85
N ASP A 149 17.72 -14.60 8.74
CA ASP A 149 18.53 -13.83 7.80
C ASP A 149 17.66 -12.82 7.04
N ARG A 150 17.69 -11.57 7.52
CA ARG A 150 16.89 -10.47 6.97
C ARG A 150 17.25 -10.11 5.54
N GLU A 151 18.54 -10.13 5.20
CA GLU A 151 19.01 -9.76 3.86
C GLU A 151 18.54 -10.81 2.85
N THR A 152 18.81 -12.09 3.13
CA THR A 152 18.36 -13.21 2.29
C THR A 152 16.85 -13.23 2.17
N TYR A 153 16.11 -12.97 3.26
CA TYR A 153 14.65 -12.92 3.21
C TYR A 153 14.13 -11.82 2.28
N LEU A 154 14.63 -10.58 2.40
CA LEU A 154 14.18 -9.47 1.56
C LEU A 154 14.50 -9.71 0.07
N LEU A 155 15.69 -10.25 -0.22
CA LEU A 155 16.06 -10.66 -1.58
C LEU A 155 15.14 -11.76 -2.12
N ALA A 156 14.81 -12.78 -1.32
CA ALA A 156 13.92 -13.88 -1.71
C ALA A 156 12.48 -13.41 -1.99
N VAL A 157 11.98 -12.41 -1.26
CA VAL A 157 10.70 -11.74 -1.54
C VAL A 157 10.73 -10.94 -2.86
N GLY A 158 11.93 -10.57 -3.31
CA GLY A 158 12.19 -9.86 -4.56
C GLY A 158 12.37 -8.35 -4.40
N VAL A 159 12.88 -7.90 -3.24
CA VAL A 159 13.32 -6.52 -3.05
C VAL A 159 14.68 -6.35 -3.74
N ASP A 160 14.85 -5.24 -4.48
CA ASP A 160 16.09 -4.94 -5.19
C ASP A 160 17.28 -4.78 -4.22
N GLN A 161 18.47 -5.26 -4.61
CA GLN A 161 19.66 -5.29 -3.74
C GLN A 161 20.00 -3.92 -3.13
N ASP A 162 19.96 -2.85 -3.92
CA ASP A 162 20.23 -1.49 -3.43
C ASP A 162 19.21 -1.04 -2.39
N VAL A 163 17.94 -1.45 -2.55
CA VAL A 163 16.86 -1.15 -1.62
C VAL A 163 16.98 -1.98 -0.35
N VAL A 164 17.42 -3.25 -0.45
CA VAL A 164 17.74 -4.09 0.72
C VAL A 164 18.85 -3.45 1.53
N HIS A 165 19.93 -3.03 0.86
CA HIS A 165 21.05 -2.36 1.52
C HIS A 165 20.61 -1.10 2.27
N ALA A 166 19.84 -0.22 1.62
CA ALA A 166 19.29 0.97 2.26
C ALA A 166 18.36 0.60 3.44
N ALA A 167 17.47 -0.38 3.27
CA ALA A 167 16.55 -0.82 4.31
C ALA A 167 17.26 -1.37 5.56
N LEU A 168 18.42 -2.00 5.43
CA LEU A 168 19.16 -2.59 6.55
C LEU A 168 20.22 -1.67 7.16
N HIS A 169 20.68 -0.65 6.43
CA HIS A 169 21.88 0.10 6.82
C HIS A 169 21.78 1.62 6.76
N ASP A 170 20.77 2.18 6.08
CA ASP A 170 20.55 3.63 5.98
C ASP A 170 19.42 4.06 6.91
N GLU A 171 19.76 4.67 8.05
CA GLU A 171 18.80 5.13 9.06
C GLU A 171 17.87 6.25 8.54
N ASP A 172 18.28 6.97 7.49
CA ASP A 172 17.46 8.01 6.86
C ASP A 172 16.51 7.43 5.81
N PHE A 173 16.66 6.15 5.45
CA PHE A 173 15.76 5.51 4.50
C PHE A 173 14.37 5.32 5.12
N VAL A 174 13.32 5.78 4.44
CA VAL A 174 11.92 5.70 4.92
C VAL A 174 11.46 4.26 5.24
N GLY A 175 12.06 3.27 4.57
CA GLY A 175 11.82 1.86 4.82
C GLY A 175 12.87 1.18 5.70
N TYR A 176 13.64 1.95 6.48
CA TYR A 176 14.68 1.41 7.36
C TYR A 176 14.06 0.45 8.39
N VAL A 177 14.58 -0.78 8.41
CA VAL A 177 14.18 -1.88 9.29
C VAL A 177 15.37 -2.41 10.10
N GLY A 178 16.57 -1.90 9.81
CA GLY A 178 17.69 -1.83 10.73
C GLY A 178 18.37 -3.13 11.12
N LYS A 179 19.36 -2.94 12.00
CA LYS A 179 20.31 -3.95 12.45
C LYS A 179 19.79 -4.71 13.67
N GLU A 180 20.05 -6.02 13.70
CA GLU A 180 20.00 -6.78 14.94
C GLU A 180 21.16 -6.36 15.84
N GLU A 181 20.89 -5.56 16.87
CA GLU A 181 21.88 -5.32 17.92
C GLU A 181 21.92 -6.53 18.85
N LYS A 182 23.06 -7.23 18.79
CA LYS A 182 23.58 -8.33 19.62
C LYS A 182 22.57 -9.00 20.56
N GLN A 183 22.35 -10.29 20.35
CA GLN A 183 21.99 -11.20 21.46
C GLN A 183 22.94 -10.91 22.63
N ILE A 184 22.45 -10.21 23.67
CA ILE A 184 23.08 -10.23 24.98
C ILE A 184 22.81 -11.64 25.48
N GLY A 185 23.70 -12.57 25.13
CA GLY A 185 23.72 -13.88 25.75
C GLY A 185 23.98 -13.66 27.23
N ILE A 186 22.93 -13.72 28.05
CA ILE A 186 23.09 -13.85 29.48
C ILE A 186 23.59 -15.28 29.70
N THR A 187 24.91 -15.46 29.76
CA THR A 187 25.48 -16.68 30.29
C THR A 187 25.23 -16.69 31.80
N ILE A 188 24.17 -17.37 32.23
CA ILE A 188 23.98 -17.70 33.64
C ILE A 188 24.92 -18.87 33.93
N THR A 189 26.09 -18.59 34.49
CA THR A 189 26.92 -19.63 35.09
C THR A 189 26.30 -19.99 36.44
N ILE A 190 25.65 -21.16 36.50
CA ILE A 190 25.19 -21.73 37.76
C ILE A 190 26.41 -22.40 38.38
N ASP A 191 26.81 -21.95 39.58
CA ASP A 191 27.77 -22.67 40.40
C ASP A 191 27.10 -23.93 40.96
N ASP A 192 27.57 -25.09 40.53
CA ASP A 192 27.04 -26.40 40.96
C ASP A 192 27.08 -26.55 42.48
N ALA A 193 28.03 -25.92 43.18
CA ALA A 193 28.11 -25.95 44.64
C ALA A 193 26.96 -25.18 45.30
N LEU A 194 26.55 -24.04 44.72
CA LEU A 194 25.41 -23.26 45.20
C LEU A 194 24.08 -23.95 44.90
N LEU A 195 23.97 -24.61 43.75
CA LEU A 195 22.78 -25.39 43.39
C LEU A 195 22.58 -26.56 44.35
N GLN A 196 23.67 -27.26 44.72
CA GLN A 196 23.62 -28.35 45.69
C GLN A 196 23.21 -27.86 47.09
N GLN A 197 23.75 -26.73 47.56
CA GLN A 197 23.34 -26.12 48.83
C GLN A 197 21.85 -25.75 48.89
N ILE A 198 21.25 -25.30 47.79
CA ILE A 198 19.82 -24.95 47.73
C ILE A 198 18.96 -26.22 47.77
N LEU A 199 19.40 -27.29 47.11
CA LEU A 199 18.70 -28.57 47.13
C LEU A 199 18.75 -29.24 48.51
N ASP A 200 19.88 -29.14 49.20
CA ASP A 200 20.11 -29.76 50.49
C ASP A 200 19.39 -29.03 51.66
N ASN A 201 19.02 -27.75 51.48
CA ASN A 201 18.34 -26.93 52.49
C ASN A 201 16.80 -26.89 52.36
N ARG A 202 16.17 -27.78 51.58
CA ARG A 202 14.70 -27.87 51.56
C ARG A 202 14.19 -28.49 52.87
N PRO A 203 13.35 -27.79 53.66
CA PRO A 203 12.67 -28.42 54.79
C PRO A 203 11.74 -29.53 54.29
N GLN A 204 11.69 -30.65 55.01
CA GLN A 204 10.73 -31.74 54.76
C GLN A 204 9.29 -31.31 55.03
#